data_AF-A0A2A4T7N4-F1
#
_entry.id   AF-A0A2A4T7N4-F1
#
_cell.length_a   1.000
_cell.length_b   1.000
_cell.length_c   1.000
_cell.angle_alpha   90.00
_cell.angle_beta   90.00
_cell.angle_gamma   90.00
#
_symmetry.space_group_name_H-M   'P 1'
#
loop_
_entity.id
_entity.type
_entity.pdbx_description
1 polymer ?
#
loop_
_entity_poly.entity_id
_entity_poly.type
_entity_poly.pdbx_seq_one_letter_code
_entity_poly.pdbx_strand_id
1 'polypeptide(L)' 'SLRELSNQKKEVYTKQFIGQELSVLFEGNQGGTQWHGYTDNYIRVAVDSNQTLKNEIRQVRLSSQKSGIAQGELIN' A
#
# COMPACT_ATOMS: atom_id res chain seq x y z
N SER A 1 -11.57 -22.05 -3.96
CA SER A 1 -10.15 -22.37 -4.23
C SER A 1 -9.24 -21.82 -3.13
N LEU A 2 -8.04 -22.36 -2.93
CA LEU A 2 -7.07 -21.82 -1.94
C LEU A 2 -6.72 -20.34 -2.20
N ARG A 3 -6.77 -19.90 -3.47
CA ARG A 3 -6.49 -18.52 -3.87
C ARG A 3 -7.53 -17.52 -3.34
N GLU A 4 -8.81 -17.88 -3.36
CA GLU A 4 -9.90 -17.03 -2.86
C GLU A 4 -9.82 -16.87 -1.34
N LEU A 5 -9.58 -17.97 -0.61
CA LEU A 5 -9.45 -17.94 0.85
C LEU A 5 -8.24 -17.10 1.29
N SER A 6 -7.11 -17.23 0.57
CA SER A 6 -5.92 -16.41 0.81
C SER A 6 -6.18 -14.92 0.56
N ASN A 7 -6.94 -14.58 -0.49
CA ASN A 7 -7.27 -13.19 -0.79
C ASN A 7 -8.22 -12.59 0.26
N GLN A 8 -9.25 -13.34 0.68
CA GLN A 8 -10.15 -12.92 1.75
C GLN A 8 -9.41 -12.64 3.06
N LYS A 9 -8.46 -13.51 3.43
CA LYS A 9 -7.65 -13.31 4.65
C LYS A 9 -6.77 -12.06 4.56
N LYS A 10 -6.19 -11.77 3.39
CA LYS A 10 -5.43 -10.54 3.16
C LYS A 10 -6.31 -9.29 3.20
N GLU A 11 -7.53 -9.37 2.66
CA GLU A 11 -8.50 -8.27 2.71
C GLU A 11 -8.90 -7.95 4.14
N VAL A 12 -9.32 -8.95 4.92
CA VAL A 12 -9.68 -8.75 6.33
C VAL A 12 -8.50 -8.20 7.13
N TYR A 13 -7.30 -8.74 6.91
CA TYR A 13 -6.09 -8.24 7.57
C TYR A 13 -5.75 -6.80 7.18
N THR A 14 -5.85 -6.44 5.90
CA THR A 14 -5.53 -5.07 5.44
C THR A 14 -6.56 -4.06 5.95
N LYS A 15 -7.84 -4.44 5.99
CA LYS A 15 -8.94 -3.59 6.45
C LYS A 15 -8.74 -3.02 7.85
N GLN A 16 -8.06 -3.75 8.75
CA GLN A 16 -7.81 -3.26 10.10
C GLN A 16 -6.86 -2.06 10.13
N PHE A 17 -6.08 -1.82 9.07
CA PHE A 17 -5.13 -0.72 8.95
C PHE A 17 -5.67 0.50 8.19
N ILE A 18 -6.90 0.43 7.67
CA ILE A 18 -7.53 1.60 7.04
C ILE A 18 -7.73 2.71 8.08
N GLY A 19 -7.34 3.94 7.72
CA GLY A 19 -7.29 5.10 8.61
C GLY A 19 -6.00 5.23 9.42
N GLN A 20 -5.15 4.19 9.46
CA GLN A 20 -3.87 4.23 10.16
C GLN A 20 -2.75 4.77 9.27
N GLU A 21 -1.67 5.20 9.91
CA GLU A 21 -0.45 5.70 9.26
C GLU A 21 0.64 4.64 9.39
N LEU A 22 1.17 4.18 8.26
CA LEU A 22 2.19 3.14 8.22
C LEU A 22 3.41 3.63 7.46
N SER A 23 4.58 3.14 7.87
CA SER A 23 5.82 3.29 7.10
C SER A 23 5.77 2.36 5.89
N VAL A 24 6.07 2.90 4.71
CA VAL A 24 6.04 2.18 3.44
C VAL A 24 7.37 2.35 2.73
N LEU A 25 8.04 1.23 2.43
CA LEU A 25 9.17 1.18 1.53
C LEU A 25 8.66 1.12 0.08
N PHE A 26 8.97 2.14 -0.71
CA PHE A 26 8.57 2.22 -2.11
C PHE A 26 9.63 1.61 -3.04
N GLU A 27 9.23 0.66 -3.88
CA GLU A 27 10.16 -0.08 -4.77
C GLU A 27 10.15 0.47 -6.21
N GLY A 28 9.05 1.10 -6.64
CA GLY A 28 8.94 1.67 -7.97
C GLY A 28 7.53 2.10 -8.37
N ASN A 29 7.43 2.65 -9.56
CA ASN A 29 6.20 2.94 -10.29
C ASN A 29 6.20 2.19 -11.64
N GLN A 30 5.03 1.96 -12.23
CA GLN A 30 4.92 1.36 -13.57
C GLN A 30 4.85 2.43 -14.67
N GLY A 31 5.76 3.41 -14.64
CA GLY A 31 5.84 4.47 -15.66
C GLY A 31 4.78 5.58 -15.55
N GLY A 32 4.25 5.81 -14.34
CA GLY A 32 3.27 6.86 -14.05
C GLY A 32 3.42 7.44 -12.64
N THR A 33 2.39 8.13 -12.17
CA THR A 33 2.37 8.75 -10.83
C THR A 33 2.05 7.76 -9.71
N GLN A 34 1.63 6.54 -10.05
CA GLN A 34 1.29 5.53 -9.05
C GLN A 34 2.54 4.78 -8.59
N TRP A 35 2.91 4.99 -7.33
CA TRP A 35 4.01 4.34 -6.64
C TRP A 35 3.53 3.15 -5.83
N HIS A 36 4.29 2.06 -5.89
CA HIS A 36 4.02 0.84 -5.14
C HIS A 36 5.10 0.57 -4.10
N GLY A 37 4.66 0.08 -2.95
CA GLY A 37 5.52 -0.26 -1.86
C GLY A 37 4.93 -1.29 -0.91
N TYR A 38 5.70 -1.60 0.12
CA TYR A 38 5.35 -2.53 1.17
C TYR A 38 5.55 -1.89 2.53
N THR A 39 4.62 -2.18 3.45
CA THR A 39 4.79 -1.93 4.88
C THR A 39 5.63 -3.04 5.52
N ASP A 40 6.05 -2.85 6.77
CA ASP A 40 6.79 -3.87 7.54
C ASP A 40 6.02 -5.19 7.71
N ASN A 41 4.69 -5.12 7.77
CA ASN A 41 3.81 -6.28 7.80
C ASN A 41 3.37 -6.77 6.40
N TYR A 42 4.15 -6.42 5.37
CA TYR A 42 4.01 -6.85 3.97
C TYR A 42 2.66 -6.51 3.32
N ILE A 43 1.99 -5.45 3.77
CA ILE A 43 0.81 -4.91 3.08
C ILE A 43 1.31 -4.18 1.84
N ARG A 44 0.72 -4.52 0.68
CA ARG A 44 0.96 -3.80 -0.57
C ARG A 44 0.24 -2.47 -0.53
N VAL A 45 0.97 -1.40 -0.75
CA VAL A 45 0.43 -0.04 -0.75
C VAL A 45 0.66 0.59 -2.13
N ALA A 46 -0.33 1.35 -2.59
CA ALA A 46 -0.22 2.22 -3.74
C ALA A 46 -0.53 3.68 -3.33
N VAL A 47 0.27 4.61 -3.83
CA VAL A 47 0.13 6.04 -3.58
C VAL A 47 0.38 6.80 -4.87
N ASP A 48 -0.47 7.78 -5.17
CA ASP A 48 -0.22 8.71 -6.27
C ASP A 48 0.73 9.83 -5.80
N SER A 49 1.83 10.01 -6.51
CA SER A 49 2.81 11.07 -6.26
C SER A 49 3.59 11.44 -7.52
N ASN A 50 3.84 12.74 -7.68
CA ASN A 50 4.73 13.26 -8.72
C ASN A 50 6.21 13.20 -8.30
N GLN A 51 6.51 12.90 -7.04
CA GLN A 51 7.87 12.75 -6.54
C GLN A 51 8.41 11.36 -6.87
N THR A 52 9.74 11.23 -6.99
CA THR A 52 10.38 9.90 -7.06
C THR A 52 10.48 9.32 -5.66
N LEU A 53 9.83 8.17 -5.41
CA LEU A 53 9.83 7.53 -4.09
C LEU A 53 10.72 6.28 -4.02
N LYS A 54 11.40 5.92 -5.11
CA LYS A 54 12.14 4.66 -5.21
C LYS A 54 13.20 4.54 -4.10
N ASN A 55 13.16 3.43 -3.36
CA ASN A 55 14.01 3.11 -2.22
C ASN A 55 13.86 4.10 -1.05
N GLU A 56 12.75 4.82 -0.95
CA GLU A 56 12.41 5.64 0.20
C GLU A 56 11.41 4.93 1.12
N ILE A 57 11.60 5.10 2.43
CA ILE A 57 10.57 4.80 3.43
C ILE A 57 9.82 6.09 3.72
N ARG A 58 8.51 6.10 3.52
CA ARG A 58 7.65 7.28 3.77
C ARG A 58 6.43 6.89 4.60
N GLN A 59 5.93 7.84 5.37
CA GLN A 59 4.67 7.69 6.07
C GLN A 59 3.50 7.83 5.10
N VAL A 60 2.59 6.87 5.14
CA VAL A 60 1.38 6.83 4.32
C VAL A 60 0.17 6.61 5.21
N ARG A 61 -0.86 7.46 5.07
CA ARG A 61 -2.17 7.19 5.67
C ARG A 61 -2.98 6.32 4.70
N LEU A 62 -3.39 5.13 5.14
CA LEU A 62 -4.20 4.23 4.33
C LEU A 62 -5.66 4.70 4.31
N SER A 63 -6.25 4.79 3.12
CA SER A 63 -7.62 5.30 2.93
C SER A 63 -8.60 4.24 2.45
N SER A 64 -8.15 3.29 1.64
CA SER A 64 -9.01 2.22 1.12
C SER A 64 -8.20 0.99 0.69
N GLN A 65 -8.89 -0.04 0.20
CA GLN A 65 -8.27 -1.19 -0.43
C GLN A 65 -9.02 -1.55 -1.71
N LYS A 66 -8.28 -1.88 -2.78
CA LYS A 66 -8.82 -2.38 -4.04
C LYS A 66 -7.97 -3.53 -4.54
N SER A 67 -8.60 -4.66 -4.86
CA SER A 67 -7.93 -5.84 -5.46
C SER A 67 -6.68 -6.31 -4.69
N GLY A 68 -6.73 -6.29 -3.36
CA GLY A 68 -5.60 -6.72 -2.53
C GLY A 68 -4.48 -5.68 -2.35
N ILE A 69 -4.65 -4.45 -2.83
CA ILE A 69 -3.70 -3.34 -2.68
C ILE A 69 -4.36 -2.24 -1.86
N ALA A 70 -3.73 -1.86 -0.75
CA ALA A 70 -4.13 -0.70 0.03
C ALA A 70 -3.80 0.58 -0.75
N GLN A 71 -4.72 1.53 -0.75
CA GLN A 71 -4.51 2.87 -1.31
C GLN A 71 -4.27 3.83 -0.14
N GLY A 72 -3.44 4.84 -0.36
CA GLY A 72 -3.18 5.85 0.64
C GLY A 72 -2.56 7.11 0.08
N GLU A 73 -2.26 8.04 0.97
CA GLU A 73 -1.67 9.33 0.66
C GLU A 73 -0.41 9.55 1.50
N LEU A 74 0.62 10.19 0.92
CA LEU A 74 1.81 10.58 1.66
C LEU A 74 1.43 11.58 2.74
N ILE A 75 2.05 11.44 3.91
CA ILE A 75 1.98 12.44 4.97
C ILE A 75 3.16 13.39 4.79
N ASN A 76 2.88 14.68 4.80
CA ASN A 76 3.87 15.75 4.70
C ASN A 76 4.57 16.00 6.04
#